data_AF-A0A1V5PYA3-F1
#
_entry.id   AF-A0A1V5PYA3-F1
#
_cell.length_a   1.000
_cell.length_b   1.000
_cell.length_c   1.000
_cell.angle_alpha   90.00
_cell.angle_beta   90.00
_cell.angle_gamma   90.00
#
_symmetry.space_group_name_H-M   'P 1'
#
loop_
_entity.id
_entity.type
_entity.pdbx_description
1 polymer ?
#
loop_
_entity_poly.entity_id
_entity_poly.type
_entity_poly.pdbx_seq_one_letter_code
_entity_poly.pdbx_strand_id
1 'polypeptide(L)'
;MLNTLALYVAAGLSTIPCRQDKRPLLVTWEPYQSHLPSAGDLRDWAKLPVAAVALVGGPVSGGLEILDFDAPTLFAPWVEEVKGAAPLLLGDLPTVRTPRGGYHVYFRSSTPEGNRKLAVGFDAGGKRETLIETRGTGGYALTAPTPGYTLLQGELTAIPQIGAADRALLLDTARAFTQVPEVPAIPRPQPQTHQIRTDHGLRPGDDYNLRGDPRVVLTAAGWQRTRVSGDTEYWRRPGKQSSWSATLNALSGLPGYLYVFSSNAWPFEPGRAYSPFAVFALLEHEGDFRRASRALHAMGYGTHQTNRLSHSTDEGVSYR
;
A
#
# COMPACT_ATOMS: atom_id res chain seq x y z
N MET A 1 -21.72 -8.15 26.93
CA MET A 1 -21.02 -6.91 26.52
C MET A 1 -20.31 -6.21 27.67
N LEU A 2 -20.99 -5.85 28.76
CA LEU A 2 -20.36 -5.12 29.87
C LEU A 2 -19.20 -5.87 30.54
N ASN A 3 -19.37 -7.16 30.83
CA ASN A 3 -18.27 -7.99 31.35
C ASN A 3 -17.07 -8.02 30.39
N THR A 4 -17.31 -7.96 29.08
CA THR A 4 -16.26 -7.89 28.07
C THR A 4 -15.52 -6.56 28.10
N LEU A 5 -16.24 -5.43 28.23
CA LEU A 5 -15.61 -4.12 28.39
C LEU A 5 -14.66 -4.13 29.59
N ALA A 6 -15.13 -4.60 30.75
CA ALA A 6 -14.31 -4.70 31.96
C ALA A 6 -13.09 -5.63 31.77
N LEU A 7 -13.28 -6.76 31.09
CA LEU A 7 -12.21 -7.73 30.79
C LEU A 7 -11.13 -7.12 29.88
N TYR A 8 -11.50 -6.31 28.89
CA TYR A 8 -10.52 -5.60 28.06
C TYR A 8 -9.77 -4.52 28.83
N VAL A 9 -10.46 -3.75 29.68
CA VAL A 9 -9.79 -2.78 30.57
C VAL A 9 -8.78 -3.48 31.48
N ALA A 10 -9.15 -4.62 32.07
CA ALA A 10 -8.25 -5.40 32.92
C ALA A 10 -7.02 -5.94 32.17
N ALA A 11 -7.14 -6.16 30.86
CA ALA A 11 -6.04 -6.55 29.98
C ALA A 11 -5.19 -5.36 29.46
N GLY A 12 -5.43 -4.15 29.99
CA GLY A 12 -4.73 -2.93 29.58
C GLY A 12 -5.14 -2.43 28.20
N LEU A 13 -6.39 -2.69 27.78
CA LEU A 13 -6.95 -2.23 26.52
C LEU A 13 -8.02 -1.18 26.78
N SER A 14 -7.86 0.00 26.19
CA SER A 14 -8.91 1.00 26.19
C SER A 14 -10.04 0.54 25.28
N THR A 15 -11.26 0.66 25.79
CA THR A 15 -12.45 0.13 25.13
C THR A 15 -13.63 1.07 25.30
N ILE A 16 -14.53 1.08 24.31
CA ILE A 16 -15.71 1.94 24.32
C ILE A 16 -16.96 1.14 23.93
N PRO A 17 -18.12 1.47 24.53
CA PRO A 17 -19.39 0.88 24.16
C PRO A 17 -19.88 1.50 22.85
N CYS A 18 -20.29 0.64 21.91
CA CYS A 18 -20.80 1.06 20.61
C CYS A 18 -22.21 0.52 20.35
N ARG A 19 -22.86 1.15 19.38
CA ARG A 19 -24.04 0.64 18.68
C ARG A 19 -23.60 -0.41 17.64
N GLN A 20 -24.56 -1.18 17.14
CA GLN A 20 -24.30 -2.18 16.10
C GLN A 20 -23.83 -1.55 14.76
N ASP A 21 -24.17 -0.28 14.51
CA ASP A 21 -23.74 0.50 13.34
C ASP A 21 -22.32 1.09 13.45
N LYS A 22 -21.51 0.59 14.40
CA LYS A 22 -20.12 0.99 14.68
C LYS A 22 -19.93 2.37 15.32
N ARG A 23 -21.00 3.09 15.66
CA ARG A 23 -20.90 4.41 16.32
C ARG A 23 -20.76 4.26 17.84
N PRO A 24 -19.92 5.06 18.52
CA PRO A 24 -19.87 5.10 19.97
C PRO A 24 -21.24 5.46 20.56
N LEU A 25 -21.58 4.85 21.69
CA LEU A 25 -22.75 5.24 22.49
C LEU A 25 -22.50 6.50 23.33
N LEU A 26 -21.24 6.94 23.39
CA LEU A 26 -20.78 8.08 24.17
C LEU A 26 -20.89 9.36 23.35
N VAL A 27 -21.23 10.48 24.01
CA VAL A 27 -21.23 11.81 23.38
C VAL A 27 -19.81 12.20 22.93
N THR A 28 -18.83 11.90 23.77
CA THR A 28 -17.39 12.03 23.48
C THR A 28 -16.68 10.75 23.88
N TRP A 29 -15.89 10.19 22.97
CA TRP A 29 -15.10 8.98 23.20
C TRP A 29 -13.59 9.28 23.16
N GLU A 30 -13.22 10.44 22.66
CA GLU A 30 -11.86 10.95 22.50
C GLU A 30 -11.02 10.87 23.78
N PRO A 31 -11.55 11.11 25.00
CA PRO A 31 -10.76 10.94 26.23
C PRO A 31 -10.13 9.54 26.36
N TYR A 32 -10.83 8.50 25.89
CA TYR A 32 -10.38 7.11 25.94
C TYR A 32 -9.26 6.78 24.94
N GLN A 33 -8.81 7.75 24.14
CA GLN A 33 -7.56 7.67 23.39
C GLN A 33 -6.32 7.93 24.27
N SER A 34 -6.52 8.46 25.48
CA SER A 34 -5.44 8.92 26.37
C SER A 34 -5.43 8.22 27.75
N HIS A 35 -6.56 7.66 28.19
CA HIS A 35 -6.65 6.88 29.42
C HIS A 35 -7.60 5.69 29.26
N LEU A 36 -7.42 4.66 30.10
CA LEU A 36 -8.36 3.55 30.17
C LEU A 36 -9.70 4.00 30.81
N PRO A 37 -10.83 3.37 30.43
CA PRO A 37 -12.08 3.55 31.16
C PRO A 37 -11.93 3.16 32.63
N SER A 38 -12.44 4.00 33.53
CA SER A 38 -12.46 3.74 34.96
C SER A 38 -13.58 2.77 35.34
N ALA A 39 -13.52 2.26 36.57
CA ALA A 39 -14.65 1.49 37.14
C ALA A 39 -15.95 2.33 37.24
N GLY A 40 -15.83 3.67 37.34
CA GLY A 40 -16.97 4.58 37.28
C GLY A 40 -17.61 4.59 35.89
N ASP A 41 -16.79 4.77 34.85
CA ASP A 41 -17.24 4.76 33.45
C ASP A 41 -17.97 3.46 33.11
N LEU A 42 -17.38 2.31 33.48
CA LEU A 42 -17.98 1.00 33.25
C LEU A 42 -19.34 0.82 33.95
N ARG A 43 -19.50 1.38 35.17
CA ARG A 43 -20.79 1.37 35.90
C ARG A 43 -21.82 2.25 35.22
N ASP A 44 -21.42 3.40 34.68
CA ASP A 44 -22.34 4.28 33.96
C ASP A 44 -22.74 3.70 32.60
N TRP A 45 -21.81 3.07 31.90
CA TRP A 45 -22.08 2.38 30.64
C TRP A 45 -22.98 1.17 30.81
N ALA A 46 -23.03 0.58 32.02
CA ALA A 46 -23.96 -0.50 32.34
C ALA A 46 -25.44 -0.09 32.22
N LYS A 47 -25.71 1.22 32.25
CA LYS A 47 -27.05 1.80 32.09
C LYS A 47 -27.42 2.05 30.62
N LEU A 48 -26.47 1.85 29.69
CA LEU A 48 -26.65 2.11 28.26
C LEU A 48 -27.02 0.82 27.50
N PRO A 49 -27.73 0.93 26.36
CA PRO A 49 -28.05 -0.21 25.51
C PRO A 49 -26.83 -0.63 24.66
N VAL A 50 -25.79 -1.16 25.33
CA VAL A 50 -24.53 -1.57 24.69
C VAL A 50 -24.75 -2.77 23.76
N ALA A 51 -24.64 -2.53 22.45
CA ALA A 51 -24.81 -3.55 21.42
C ALA A 51 -23.48 -4.10 20.88
N ALA A 52 -22.41 -3.33 21.02
CA ALA A 52 -21.09 -3.65 20.49
C ALA A 52 -19.97 -3.15 21.40
N VAL A 53 -18.80 -3.75 21.26
CA VAL A 53 -17.55 -3.34 21.92
C VAL A 53 -16.50 -2.99 20.87
N ALA A 54 -15.79 -1.90 21.11
CA ALA A 54 -14.65 -1.49 20.31
C ALA A 54 -13.38 -1.37 21.15
N LEU A 55 -12.24 -1.67 20.56
CA LEU A 55 -10.92 -1.41 21.13
C LEU A 55 -10.35 -0.16 20.51
N VAL A 56 -9.82 0.74 21.35
CA VAL A 56 -9.12 1.95 20.92
C VAL A 56 -7.66 1.60 20.69
N GLY A 57 -7.11 1.97 19.54
CA GLY A 57 -5.73 1.71 19.18
C GLY A 57 -4.73 2.70 19.78
N GLY A 58 -3.45 2.39 19.65
CA GLY A 58 -2.34 3.25 20.04
C GLY A 58 -1.82 3.04 21.47
N PRO A 59 -1.03 3.99 21.99
CA PRO A 59 -0.35 3.88 23.28
C PRO A 59 -1.24 3.55 24.46
N VAL A 60 -2.48 4.07 24.50
CA VAL A 60 -3.45 3.83 25.58
C VAL A 60 -3.79 2.35 25.79
N SER A 61 -3.65 1.53 24.74
CA SER A 61 -3.91 0.10 24.73
C SER A 61 -2.62 -0.74 24.67
N GLY A 62 -1.51 -0.18 25.16
CA GLY A 62 -0.19 -0.82 25.14
C GLY A 62 0.41 -0.90 23.75
N GLY A 63 0.14 0.09 22.89
CA GLY A 63 0.68 0.14 21.52
C GLY A 63 -0.11 -0.68 20.50
N LEU A 64 -1.41 -0.89 20.74
CA LEU A 64 -2.28 -1.68 19.88
C LEU A 64 -2.39 -1.10 18.47
N GLU A 65 -2.18 -1.93 17.46
CA GLU A 65 -2.54 -1.67 16.07
C GLU A 65 -3.37 -2.82 15.53
N ILE A 66 -4.35 -2.49 14.69
CA ILE A 66 -5.28 -3.45 14.11
C ILE A 66 -5.19 -3.31 12.59
N LEU A 67 -4.79 -4.37 11.90
CA LEU A 67 -4.92 -4.45 10.44
C LEU A 67 -6.34 -4.83 10.08
N ASP A 68 -7.04 -3.93 9.40
CA ASP A 68 -8.44 -4.03 8.97
C ASP A 68 -8.48 -4.35 7.47
N PHE A 69 -8.87 -5.58 7.14
CA PHE A 69 -9.02 -6.09 5.78
C PHE A 69 -10.50 -5.99 5.37
N ASP A 70 -10.85 -4.89 4.71
CA ASP A 70 -12.19 -4.67 4.16
C ASP A 70 -12.43 -5.51 2.90
N ALA A 71 -11.38 -5.85 2.15
CA ALA A 71 -11.41 -6.75 0.99
C ALA A 71 -11.04 -8.19 1.39
N PRO A 72 -12.02 -9.10 1.62
CA PRO A 72 -11.75 -10.42 2.20
C PRO A 72 -10.86 -11.31 1.32
N THR A 73 -10.92 -11.11 0.00
CA THR A 73 -10.16 -11.86 -0.99
C THR A 73 -8.66 -11.62 -0.89
N LEU A 74 -8.22 -10.52 -0.24
CA LEU A 74 -6.80 -10.19 -0.07
C LEU A 74 -6.20 -10.82 1.19
N PHE A 75 -7.01 -11.28 2.14
CA PHE A 75 -6.50 -11.78 3.41
C PHE A 75 -5.64 -13.04 3.23
N ALA A 76 -6.14 -14.04 2.49
CA ALA A 76 -5.38 -15.28 2.26
C ALA A 76 -4.07 -15.04 1.47
N PRO A 77 -4.05 -14.31 0.34
CA PRO A 77 -2.81 -13.94 -0.32
C PRO A 77 -1.84 -13.19 0.60
N TRP A 78 -2.33 -12.26 1.42
CA TRP A 78 -1.48 -11.55 2.39
C TRP A 78 -0.89 -12.48 3.44
N VAL A 79 -1.67 -13.42 3.97
CA VAL A 79 -1.19 -14.45 4.91
C VAL A 79 -0.07 -15.29 4.30
N GLU A 80 -0.24 -15.75 3.06
CA GLU A 80 0.77 -16.51 2.34
C GLU A 80 2.04 -15.68 2.12
N GLU A 81 1.90 -14.38 1.80
CA GLU A 81 3.07 -13.51 1.65
C GLU A 81 3.83 -13.26 2.94
N VAL A 82 3.13 -13.08 4.06
CA VAL A 82 3.78 -12.95 5.36
C VAL A 82 4.46 -14.26 5.74
N LYS A 83 3.79 -15.42 5.60
CA LYS A 83 4.36 -16.73 5.94
C LYS A 83 5.58 -17.09 5.09
N GLY A 84 5.57 -16.73 3.81
CA GLY A 84 6.73 -16.93 2.94
C GLY A 84 7.98 -16.18 3.41
N ALA A 85 7.81 -15.04 4.09
CA ALA A 85 8.91 -14.24 4.63
C ALA A 85 9.22 -14.54 6.11
N ALA A 86 8.20 -14.86 6.92
CA ALA A 86 8.29 -15.14 8.35
C ALA A 86 7.22 -16.17 8.76
N PRO A 87 7.50 -17.49 8.65
CA PRO A 87 6.50 -18.56 8.78
C PRO A 87 5.73 -18.59 10.11
N LEU A 88 6.37 -18.16 11.20
CA LEU A 88 5.80 -18.22 12.55
C LEU A 88 5.11 -16.92 12.99
N LEU A 89 5.28 -15.82 12.25
CA LEU A 89 4.89 -14.49 12.71
C LEU A 89 3.37 -14.37 13.00
N LEU A 90 2.55 -15.04 12.20
CA LEU A 90 1.09 -14.94 12.33
C LEU A 90 0.49 -15.89 13.37
N GLY A 91 1.24 -16.87 13.89
CA GLY A 91 0.67 -17.98 14.67
C GLY A 91 -0.06 -17.55 15.93
N ASP A 92 0.42 -16.51 16.60
CA ASP A 92 -0.12 -16.04 17.88
C ASP A 92 -0.92 -14.74 17.76
N LEU A 93 -0.98 -14.14 16.57
CA LEU A 93 -1.70 -12.86 16.40
C LEU A 93 -3.20 -13.09 16.45
N PRO A 94 -3.95 -12.41 17.35
CA PRO A 94 -5.38 -12.54 17.38
C PRO A 94 -5.98 -12.10 16.05
N THR A 95 -6.87 -12.94 15.51
CA THR A 95 -7.51 -12.70 14.22
C THR A 95 -9.02 -12.81 14.39
N VAL A 96 -9.75 -11.77 13.98
CA VAL A 96 -11.20 -11.69 14.10
C VAL A 96 -11.82 -11.57 12.72
N ARG A 97 -12.80 -12.42 12.41
CA ARG A 97 -13.65 -12.27 11.22
C ARG A 97 -14.69 -11.18 11.46
N THR A 98 -14.85 -10.27 10.50
CA THR A 98 -15.82 -9.17 10.59
C THR A 98 -17.17 -9.54 9.95
N PRO A 99 -18.27 -8.81 10.23
CA PRO A 99 -19.61 -9.17 9.74
C PRO A 99 -19.74 -9.22 8.22
N ARG A 100 -18.92 -8.47 7.48
CA ARG A 100 -18.92 -8.42 6.01
C ARG A 100 -17.94 -9.41 5.38
N GLY A 101 -17.39 -10.32 6.18
CA GLY A 101 -16.45 -11.34 5.73
C GLY A 101 -14.98 -10.90 5.73
N GLY A 102 -14.69 -9.63 6.07
CA GLY A 102 -13.33 -9.12 6.24
C GLY A 102 -12.64 -9.68 7.49
N TYR A 103 -11.44 -9.17 7.77
CA TYR A 103 -10.60 -9.66 8.87
C TYR A 103 -9.97 -8.51 9.63
N HIS A 104 -9.84 -8.66 10.93
CA HIS A 104 -8.98 -7.84 11.77
C HIS A 104 -7.82 -8.69 12.29
N VAL A 105 -6.58 -8.22 12.18
CA VAL A 105 -5.39 -8.85 12.82
C VAL A 105 -4.83 -7.88 13.85
N TYR A 106 -4.64 -8.35 15.07
CA TYR A 106 -4.25 -7.52 16.22
C TYR A 106 -2.80 -7.78 16.61
N PHE A 107 -2.03 -6.72 16.85
CA PHE A 107 -0.69 -6.80 17.41
C PHE A 107 -0.35 -5.53 18.19
N ARG A 108 0.67 -5.59 19.06
CA ARG A 108 1.23 -4.40 19.73
C ARG A 108 2.57 -4.01 19.12
N SER A 109 2.81 -2.70 19.07
CA SER A 109 4.03 -2.07 18.58
C SER A 109 4.59 -1.13 19.65
N SER A 110 5.92 -1.08 19.80
CA SER A 110 6.58 -0.07 20.64
C SER A 110 6.51 1.34 20.04
N THR A 111 6.26 1.45 18.74
CA THR A 111 6.11 2.70 18.00
C THR A 111 4.82 2.64 17.18
N PRO A 112 3.62 2.64 17.82
CA PRO A 112 2.36 2.58 17.10
C PRO A 112 2.15 3.87 16.30
N GLU A 113 1.57 3.75 15.11
CA GLU A 113 1.19 4.91 14.30
C GLU A 113 -0.32 5.17 14.40
N GLY A 114 -0.79 6.24 13.76
CA GLY A 114 -2.22 6.48 13.58
C GLY A 114 -2.86 5.59 12.51
N ASN A 115 -4.09 5.92 12.16
CA ASN A 115 -4.80 5.23 11.07
C ASN A 115 -4.10 5.48 9.72
N ARG A 116 -3.81 4.41 8.98
CA ARG A 116 -3.15 4.48 7.66
C ARG A 116 -3.90 3.63 6.66
N LYS A 117 -4.19 4.18 5.48
CA LYS A 117 -4.56 3.37 4.32
C LYS A 117 -3.30 2.65 3.82
N LEU A 118 -3.36 1.33 3.73
CA LEU A 118 -2.22 0.53 3.28
C LEU A 118 -2.42 0.06 1.84
N ALA A 119 -3.62 -0.41 1.50
CA ALA A 119 -3.98 -0.80 0.15
C ALA A 119 -5.27 -0.11 -0.29
N VAL A 120 -5.31 0.28 -1.55
CA VAL A 120 -6.46 0.91 -2.20
C VAL A 120 -6.74 0.24 -3.54
N GLY A 121 -8.01 0.23 -3.94
CA GLY A 121 -8.49 -0.29 -5.21
C GLY A 121 -9.81 0.36 -5.60
N PHE A 122 -10.63 -0.38 -6.32
CA PHE A 122 -11.97 0.04 -6.71
C PHE A 122 -13.00 -0.97 -6.24
N ASP A 123 -14.15 -0.46 -5.80
CA ASP A 123 -15.33 -1.28 -5.57
C ASP A 123 -15.93 -1.79 -6.90
N ALA A 124 -16.97 -2.63 -6.82
CA ALA A 124 -17.66 -3.16 -8.00
C ALA A 124 -18.28 -2.06 -8.90
N GLY A 125 -18.48 -0.85 -8.37
CA GLY A 125 -18.98 0.31 -9.10
C GLY A 125 -17.88 1.22 -9.66
N GLY A 126 -16.61 0.85 -9.52
CA GLY A 126 -15.47 1.64 -9.98
C GLY A 126 -15.12 2.82 -9.08
N LYS A 127 -15.71 2.93 -7.89
CA LYS A 127 -15.36 3.97 -6.91
C LYS A 127 -14.15 3.53 -6.11
N ARG A 128 -13.20 4.45 -5.90
CA ARG A 128 -12.00 4.17 -5.11
C ARG A 128 -12.36 3.80 -3.67
N GLU A 129 -11.82 2.70 -3.19
CA GLU A 129 -12.03 2.21 -1.83
C GLU A 129 -10.71 1.82 -1.14
N THR A 130 -10.75 1.80 0.19
CA THR A 130 -9.67 1.26 1.02
C THR A 130 -9.86 -0.25 1.11
N LEU A 131 -8.84 -1.02 0.77
CA LEU A 131 -8.88 -2.48 0.81
C LEU A 131 -8.29 -3.03 2.12
N ILE A 132 -7.22 -2.38 2.59
CA ILE A 132 -6.52 -2.72 3.84
C ILE A 132 -6.11 -1.41 4.51
N GLU A 133 -6.37 -1.27 5.82
CA GLU A 133 -5.92 -0.14 6.62
C GLU A 133 -5.45 -0.54 8.03
N THR A 134 -4.77 0.37 8.72
CA THR A 134 -4.55 0.25 10.17
C THR A 134 -5.60 1.05 10.94
N ARG A 135 -6.07 0.48 12.05
CA ARG A 135 -6.62 1.24 13.18
C ARG A 135 -5.57 1.29 14.27
N GLY A 136 -4.99 2.47 14.47
CA GLY A 136 -3.90 2.70 15.42
C GLY A 136 -4.25 3.83 16.39
N THR A 137 -3.26 4.66 16.72
CA THR A 137 -3.44 5.84 17.56
C THR A 137 -4.56 6.74 17.03
N GLY A 138 -5.53 7.05 17.89
CA GLY A 138 -6.70 7.87 17.54
C GLY A 138 -7.76 7.15 16.70
N GLY A 139 -7.61 5.84 16.47
CA GLY A 139 -8.63 5.00 15.86
C GLY A 139 -9.22 4.00 16.86
N TYR A 140 -10.33 3.39 16.47
CA TYR A 140 -10.89 2.22 17.15
C TYR A 140 -11.41 1.21 16.12
N ALA A 141 -11.57 -0.04 16.54
CA ALA A 141 -12.25 -1.06 15.75
C ALA A 141 -13.21 -1.86 16.63
N LEU A 142 -14.40 -2.17 16.11
CA LEU A 142 -15.28 -3.14 16.75
C LEU A 142 -14.64 -4.52 16.73
N THR A 143 -14.91 -5.33 17.75
CA THR A 143 -14.31 -6.66 17.87
C THR A 143 -15.23 -7.66 18.57
N ALA A 144 -14.79 -8.91 18.64
CA ALA A 144 -15.48 -9.97 19.35
C ALA A 144 -15.69 -9.59 20.84
N PRO A 145 -16.78 -10.03 21.48
CA PRO A 145 -17.83 -10.89 20.97
C PRO A 145 -19.03 -10.10 20.40
N THR A 146 -18.83 -8.89 19.86
CA THR A 146 -19.89 -8.15 19.16
C THR A 146 -20.57 -9.05 18.12
N PRO A 147 -21.92 -9.08 18.00
CA PRO A 147 -22.60 -9.90 17.00
C PRO A 147 -22.02 -9.69 15.59
N GLY A 148 -21.65 -10.80 14.94
CA GLY A 148 -21.00 -10.81 13.63
C GLY A 148 -19.47 -10.67 13.65
N TYR A 149 -18.84 -10.43 14.82
CA TYR A 149 -17.39 -10.47 15.00
C TYR A 149 -17.00 -11.76 15.70
N THR A 150 -16.22 -12.61 15.01
CA THR A 150 -15.84 -13.94 15.51
C THR A 150 -14.33 -14.02 15.66
N LEU A 151 -13.84 -14.27 16.87
CA LEU A 151 -12.43 -14.58 17.11
C LEU A 151 -12.11 -15.94 16.48
N LEU A 152 -11.18 -15.96 15.53
CA LEU A 152 -10.75 -17.16 14.80
C LEU A 152 -9.49 -17.78 15.40
N GLN A 153 -8.60 -16.95 15.94
CA GLN A 153 -7.28 -17.34 16.44
C GLN A 153 -6.83 -16.37 17.52
N GLY A 154 -5.96 -16.84 18.42
CA GLY A 154 -5.30 -16.04 19.45
C GLY A 154 -6.25 -15.61 20.56
N GLU A 155 -5.82 -14.64 21.35
CA GLU A 155 -6.56 -14.14 22.50
C GLU A 155 -6.54 -12.60 22.54
N LEU A 156 -7.71 -11.96 22.50
CA LEU A 156 -7.82 -10.50 22.49
C LEU A 156 -7.39 -9.85 23.81
N THR A 157 -7.31 -10.60 24.91
CA THR A 157 -6.80 -10.13 26.21
C THR A 157 -5.29 -10.30 26.37
N ALA A 158 -4.63 -11.02 25.47
CA ALA A 158 -3.20 -11.29 25.52
C ALA A 158 -2.52 -10.98 24.17
N ILE A 159 -2.84 -9.81 23.59
CA ILE A 159 -2.30 -9.40 22.28
C ILE A 159 -0.77 -9.25 22.37
N PRO A 160 0.01 -10.00 21.55
CA PRO A 160 1.47 -9.99 21.62
C PRO A 160 2.06 -8.68 21.08
N GLN A 161 3.19 -8.26 21.63
CA GLN A 161 4.04 -7.22 21.05
C GLN A 161 5.01 -7.85 20.04
N ILE A 162 5.05 -7.31 18.84
CA ILE A 162 5.94 -7.78 17.77
C ILE A 162 7.15 -6.84 17.59
N GLY A 163 8.22 -7.37 16.99
CA GLY A 163 9.40 -6.57 16.68
C GLY A 163 9.15 -5.54 15.57
N ALA A 164 9.98 -4.50 15.51
CA ALA A 164 9.86 -3.46 14.48
C ALA A 164 10.02 -4.01 13.05
N ALA A 165 10.86 -5.04 12.87
CA ALA A 165 11.04 -5.71 11.59
C ALA A 165 9.78 -6.50 11.17
N ASP A 166 9.14 -7.19 12.10
CA ASP A 166 7.90 -7.93 11.88
C ASP A 166 6.74 -6.99 11.58
N ARG A 167 6.60 -5.91 12.36
CA ARG A 167 5.63 -4.84 12.06
C ARG A 167 5.83 -4.31 10.65
N ALA A 168 7.07 -3.97 10.29
CA ALA A 168 7.37 -3.48 8.94
C ALA A 168 6.98 -4.51 7.87
N LEU A 169 7.27 -5.79 8.09
CA LEU A 169 6.86 -6.87 7.20
C LEU A 169 5.33 -6.93 7.03
N LEU A 170 4.55 -6.95 8.13
CA LEU A 170 3.09 -7.00 8.06
C LEU A 170 2.52 -5.83 7.25
N LEU A 171 2.97 -4.61 7.56
CA LEU A 171 2.45 -3.39 6.95
C LEU A 171 2.88 -3.26 5.48
N ASP A 172 4.14 -3.54 5.15
CA ASP A 172 4.65 -3.45 3.78
C ASP A 172 4.06 -4.55 2.88
N THR A 173 3.79 -5.73 3.46
CA THR A 173 3.05 -6.79 2.77
C THR A 173 1.67 -6.31 2.40
N ALA A 174 0.95 -5.67 3.34
CA ALA A 174 -0.34 -5.08 3.04
C ALA A 174 -0.25 -3.98 1.95
N ARG A 175 0.77 -3.11 1.99
CA ARG A 175 0.94 -2.04 0.98
C ARG A 175 1.13 -2.55 -0.44
N ALA A 176 1.78 -3.69 -0.59
CA ALA A 176 2.01 -4.31 -1.90
C ALA A 176 0.71 -4.77 -2.58
N PHE A 177 -0.39 -4.92 -1.86
CA PHE A 177 -1.71 -5.22 -2.44
C PHE A 177 -2.46 -3.99 -2.96
N THR A 178 -1.80 -2.83 -2.99
CA THR A 178 -2.36 -1.65 -3.66
C THR A 178 -2.56 -1.93 -5.14
N GLN A 179 -3.79 -1.78 -5.61
CA GLN A 179 -4.16 -2.00 -7.01
C GLN A 179 -4.12 -0.71 -7.82
N VAL A 180 -4.24 0.44 -7.14
CA VAL A 180 -4.25 1.77 -7.75
C VAL A 180 -3.30 2.71 -7.02
N PRO A 181 -2.43 3.46 -7.71
CA PRO A 181 -1.54 4.37 -7.02
C PRO A 181 -2.33 5.46 -6.30
N GLU A 182 -1.72 6.11 -5.29
CA GLU A 182 -2.28 7.37 -4.84
C GLU A 182 -2.26 8.34 -6.02
N VAL A 183 -3.30 9.18 -6.10
CA VAL A 183 -3.33 10.30 -7.04
C VAL A 183 -2.87 11.55 -6.27
N PRO A 184 -1.57 11.82 -6.05
CA PRO A 184 -1.12 13.19 -6.12
C PRO A 184 -1.27 13.60 -7.57
N ALA A 185 -1.80 14.79 -7.83
CA ALA A 185 -1.77 15.39 -9.16
C ALA A 185 -0.40 15.05 -9.77
N ILE A 186 -0.42 14.19 -10.79
CA ILE A 186 0.65 14.21 -11.76
C ILE A 186 0.68 15.71 -12.08
N PRO A 187 1.80 16.45 -11.96
CA PRO A 187 2.03 17.41 -13.01
C PRO A 187 2.08 16.50 -14.22
N ARG A 188 0.89 16.21 -14.80
CA ARG A 188 0.80 15.72 -16.14
C ARG A 188 1.80 16.67 -16.80
N PRO A 189 2.93 16.23 -17.37
CA PRO A 189 3.38 16.99 -18.53
C PRO A 189 2.07 17.16 -19.29
N GLN A 190 1.59 18.42 -19.36
CA GLN A 190 0.19 18.71 -19.67
C GLN A 190 -0.22 17.73 -20.76
N PRO A 191 -1.44 17.19 -20.77
CA PRO A 191 -1.92 16.66 -22.02
C PRO A 191 -2.02 17.87 -22.95
N GLN A 192 -0.89 18.34 -23.49
CA GLN A 192 -0.74 18.37 -24.92
C GLN A 192 -1.35 17.06 -25.32
N THR A 193 -2.57 17.17 -25.80
CA THR A 193 -3.15 16.29 -26.78
C THR A 193 -2.07 15.97 -27.81
N HIS A 194 -1.13 15.10 -27.44
CA HIS A 194 -0.50 14.21 -28.37
C HIS A 194 -1.63 13.23 -28.66
N GLN A 195 -2.57 13.73 -29.48
CA GLN A 195 -2.99 12.96 -30.62
C GLN A 195 -1.75 12.18 -31.04
N ILE A 196 -1.91 10.87 -31.18
CA ILE A 196 -1.01 10.08 -31.99
C ILE A 196 -1.08 10.74 -33.38
N ARG A 197 -0.32 11.82 -33.56
CA ARG A 197 -0.19 12.64 -34.74
C ARG A 197 1.28 12.63 -35.02
N THR A 198 1.70 11.65 -35.82
CA THR A 198 1.58 11.55 -37.29
C THR A 198 2.88 12.09 -37.86
N ASP A 199 3.54 11.28 -38.70
CA ASP A 199 4.70 11.64 -39.53
C ASP A 199 6.09 11.73 -38.87
N HIS A 200 6.19 11.88 -37.55
CA HIS A 200 7.47 11.85 -36.82
C HIS A 200 7.42 10.72 -35.80
N GLY A 201 8.29 9.73 -35.93
CA GLY A 201 8.18 8.47 -35.20
C GLY A 201 8.43 8.56 -33.68
N LEU A 202 8.57 7.39 -33.04
CA LEU A 202 8.51 7.22 -31.59
C LEU A 202 9.63 7.98 -30.86
N ARG A 203 9.28 8.73 -29.80
CA ARG A 203 10.25 9.45 -28.95
C ARG A 203 11.05 8.46 -28.09
N PRO A 204 12.33 8.72 -27.77
CA PRO A 204 13.18 7.81 -27.00
C PRO A 204 12.58 7.37 -25.65
N GLY A 205 12.01 8.31 -24.88
CA GLY A 205 11.38 8.00 -23.61
C GLY A 205 10.12 7.14 -23.73
N ASP A 206 9.32 7.35 -24.79
CA ASP A 206 8.12 6.53 -25.06
C ASP A 206 8.53 5.11 -25.49
N ASP A 207 9.54 4.98 -26.34
CA ASP A 207 10.12 3.69 -26.74
C ASP A 207 10.71 2.95 -25.53
N TYR A 208 11.41 3.64 -24.64
CA TYR A 208 11.92 3.04 -23.41
C TYR A 208 10.80 2.61 -22.46
N ASN A 209 9.68 3.33 -22.39
CA ASN A 209 8.53 2.86 -21.61
C ASN A 209 7.92 1.57 -22.17
N LEU A 210 8.05 1.30 -23.48
CA LEU A 210 7.51 0.09 -24.11
C LEU A 210 8.45 -1.12 -23.99
N ARG A 211 9.75 -0.92 -24.18
CA ARG A 211 10.73 -2.02 -24.28
C ARG A 211 11.99 -1.87 -23.42
N GLY A 212 12.10 -0.79 -22.65
CA GLY A 212 13.18 -0.60 -21.68
C GLY A 212 13.00 -1.52 -20.47
N ASP A 213 14.12 -1.86 -19.81
CA ASP A 213 14.09 -2.68 -18.60
C ASP A 213 14.48 -1.85 -17.37
N PRO A 214 13.51 -1.42 -16.53
CA PRO A 214 13.81 -0.65 -15.33
C PRO A 214 14.59 -1.46 -14.28
N ARG A 215 14.65 -2.80 -14.39
CA ARG A 215 15.34 -3.67 -13.43
C ARG A 215 16.84 -3.42 -13.43
N VAL A 216 17.42 -3.16 -14.60
CA VAL A 216 18.84 -2.85 -14.76
C VAL A 216 19.18 -1.56 -14.01
N VAL A 217 18.36 -0.52 -14.21
CA VAL A 217 18.50 0.79 -13.54
C VAL A 217 18.37 0.66 -12.03
N LEU A 218 17.35 -0.07 -11.56
CA LEU A 218 17.12 -0.31 -10.15
C LEU A 218 18.31 -1.02 -9.49
N THR A 219 18.80 -2.09 -10.12
CA THR A 219 19.93 -2.86 -9.61
C THR A 219 21.21 -2.02 -9.56
N ALA A 220 21.49 -1.23 -10.60
CA ALA A 220 22.63 -0.30 -10.63
C ALA A 220 22.55 0.74 -9.51
N ALA A 221 21.35 1.23 -9.20
CA ALA A 221 21.10 2.14 -8.08
C ALA A 221 21.05 1.44 -6.69
N GLY A 222 21.41 0.15 -6.60
CA GLY A 222 21.48 -0.61 -5.36
C GLY A 222 20.15 -1.12 -4.83
N TRP A 223 19.06 -1.03 -5.59
CA TRP A 223 17.82 -1.71 -5.26
C TRP A 223 17.97 -3.21 -5.48
N GLN A 224 17.34 -3.98 -4.59
CA GLN A 224 17.44 -5.44 -4.61
C GLN A 224 16.07 -6.03 -4.88
N ARG A 225 15.98 -6.86 -5.93
CA ARG A 225 14.80 -7.71 -6.13
C ARG A 225 14.82 -8.82 -5.09
N THR A 226 13.82 -8.82 -4.20
CA THR A 226 13.78 -9.76 -3.08
C THR A 226 13.03 -11.03 -3.42
N ARG A 227 11.93 -10.93 -4.19
CA ARG A 227 11.05 -12.05 -4.54
C ARG A 227 10.12 -11.69 -5.69
N VAL A 228 9.44 -12.71 -6.21
CA VAL A 228 8.45 -12.62 -7.29
C VAL A 228 7.20 -13.41 -6.88
N SER A 229 6.01 -12.88 -7.17
CA SER A 229 4.69 -13.52 -6.96
C SER A 229 3.84 -13.28 -8.20
N GLY A 230 3.57 -14.32 -9.00
CA GLY A 230 3.00 -14.14 -10.33
C GLY A 230 3.87 -13.20 -11.17
N ASP A 231 3.27 -12.15 -11.74
CA ASP A 231 3.99 -11.11 -12.48
C ASP A 231 4.58 -10.01 -11.59
N THR A 232 4.20 -9.95 -10.31
CA THR A 232 4.63 -8.90 -9.38
C THR A 232 6.01 -9.20 -8.82
N GLU A 233 6.93 -8.24 -8.96
CA GLU A 233 8.26 -8.31 -8.35
C GLU A 233 8.34 -7.37 -7.16
N TYR A 234 8.96 -7.82 -6.07
CA TYR A 234 9.12 -7.03 -4.85
C TYR A 234 10.55 -6.51 -4.76
N TRP A 235 10.66 -5.21 -4.49
CA TRP A 235 11.91 -4.48 -4.53
C TRP A 235 12.20 -3.82 -3.19
N ARG A 236 13.42 -4.03 -2.70
CA ARG A 236 13.95 -3.40 -1.49
C ARG A 236 14.88 -2.27 -1.87
N ARG A 237 14.65 -1.10 -1.26
CA ARG A 237 15.49 0.08 -1.46
C ARG A 237 16.87 -0.08 -0.82
N PRO A 238 17.89 0.65 -1.29
CA PRO A 238 19.20 0.71 -0.66
C PRO A 238 19.12 1.03 0.84
N GLY A 239 19.96 0.37 1.65
CA GLY A 239 20.07 0.59 3.09
C GLY A 239 18.95 -0.01 3.96
N LYS A 240 17.84 -0.49 3.39
CA LYS A 240 16.83 -1.26 4.16
C LYS A 240 17.34 -2.68 4.39
N GLN A 241 17.15 -3.22 5.60
CA GLN A 241 17.63 -4.57 5.97
C GLN A 241 16.58 -5.67 5.78
N SER A 242 15.30 -5.36 5.93
CA SER A 242 14.20 -6.33 5.88
C SER A 242 13.01 -5.81 5.05
N SER A 243 12.07 -6.70 4.70
CA SER A 243 10.86 -6.36 3.93
C SER A 243 11.15 -5.73 2.54
N TRP A 244 10.16 -5.13 1.90
CA TRP A 244 10.23 -4.46 0.60
C TRP A 244 9.80 -2.99 0.71
N SER A 245 10.03 -2.21 -0.34
CA SER A 245 9.76 -0.76 -0.40
C SER A 245 9.00 -0.35 -1.65
N ALA A 246 8.99 -1.22 -2.67
CA ALA A 246 8.31 -1.03 -3.92
C ALA A 246 7.89 -2.38 -4.53
N THR A 247 6.97 -2.32 -5.48
CA THR A 247 6.58 -3.43 -6.35
C THR A 247 6.69 -3.02 -7.82
N LEU A 248 7.19 -3.91 -8.68
CA LEU A 248 7.17 -3.76 -10.14
C LEU A 248 6.07 -4.66 -10.70
N ASN A 249 5.33 -4.20 -11.71
CA ASN A 249 4.23 -4.94 -12.36
C ASN A 249 3.04 -5.31 -11.44
N ALA A 250 2.84 -4.60 -10.32
CA ALA A 250 1.71 -4.86 -9.41
C ALA A 250 0.42 -4.13 -9.79
N LEU A 251 0.52 -3.03 -10.54
CA LEU A 251 -0.60 -2.14 -10.80
C LEU A 251 -1.34 -2.53 -12.10
N SER A 252 -2.66 -2.68 -11.99
CA SER A 252 -3.51 -3.01 -13.14
C SER A 252 -3.44 -1.90 -14.19
N GLY A 253 -3.24 -2.29 -15.46
CA GLY A 253 -3.14 -1.37 -16.59
C GLY A 253 -1.83 -0.58 -16.68
N LEU A 254 -0.86 -0.83 -15.80
CA LEU A 254 0.44 -0.16 -15.79
C LEU A 254 1.60 -1.18 -15.82
N PRO A 255 1.72 -2.00 -16.89
CA PRO A 255 2.84 -2.94 -17.02
C PRO A 255 4.18 -2.19 -17.08
N GLY A 256 5.19 -2.73 -16.40
CA GLY A 256 6.53 -2.15 -16.30
C GLY A 256 6.66 -1.02 -15.28
N TYR A 257 5.59 -0.60 -14.61
CA TYR A 257 5.66 0.49 -13.63
C TYR A 257 6.17 0.02 -12.28
N LEU A 258 7.07 0.83 -11.70
CA LEU A 258 7.52 0.71 -10.32
C LEU A 258 6.57 1.50 -9.41
N TYR A 259 5.88 0.82 -8.51
CA TYR A 259 5.08 1.44 -7.46
C TYR A 259 5.87 1.49 -6.16
N VAL A 260 6.17 2.70 -5.68
CA VAL A 260 6.96 2.92 -4.45
C VAL A 260 6.01 3.35 -3.35
N PHE A 261 5.97 2.61 -2.24
CA PHE A 261 5.14 2.92 -1.07
C PHE A 261 5.96 3.26 0.18
N SER A 262 7.30 3.21 0.08
CA SER A 262 8.19 3.61 1.18
C SER A 262 8.45 5.12 1.17
N SER A 263 8.34 5.76 2.32
CA SER A 263 8.65 7.19 2.51
C SER A 263 10.14 7.51 2.52
N ASN A 264 11.02 6.50 2.59
CA ASN A 264 12.47 6.66 2.68
C ASN A 264 13.17 6.18 1.40
N ALA A 265 12.58 6.44 0.24
CA ALA A 265 12.98 5.90 -1.05
C ALA A 265 13.41 6.98 -2.06
N TRP A 266 14.01 8.08 -1.60
CA TRP A 266 14.54 9.14 -2.46
C TRP A 266 15.34 8.55 -3.64
N PRO A 267 15.12 9.00 -4.89
CA PRO A 267 14.33 10.15 -5.34
C PRO A 267 12.82 9.90 -5.52
N PHE A 268 12.32 8.72 -5.14
CA PHE A 268 10.90 8.39 -5.26
C PHE A 268 10.09 8.88 -4.06
N GLU A 269 8.86 9.30 -4.35
CA GLU A 269 7.85 9.68 -3.37
C GLU A 269 6.96 8.46 -3.05
N PRO A 270 6.53 8.30 -1.78
CA PRO A 270 5.65 7.20 -1.40
C PRO A 270 4.27 7.34 -2.05
N GLY A 271 3.66 6.19 -2.34
CA GLY A 271 2.32 6.11 -2.92
C GLY A 271 2.28 6.37 -4.43
N ARG A 272 3.42 6.48 -5.12
CA ARG A 272 3.49 6.85 -6.55
C ARG A 272 3.97 5.71 -7.44
N ALA A 273 3.45 5.72 -8.67
CA ALA A 273 3.88 4.82 -9.74
C ALA A 273 4.79 5.58 -10.72
N TYR A 274 5.88 4.92 -11.13
CA TYR A 274 6.89 5.46 -12.01
C TYR A 274 7.04 4.57 -13.24
N SER A 275 6.93 5.16 -14.43
CA SER A 275 7.19 4.45 -15.69
C SER A 275 8.67 4.07 -15.80
N PRO A 276 9.05 3.13 -16.68
CA PRO A 276 10.46 2.80 -16.90
C PRO A 276 11.33 4.03 -17.18
N PHE A 277 10.86 4.95 -18.04
CA PHE A 277 11.58 6.18 -18.34
C PHE A 277 11.72 7.10 -17.12
N ALA A 278 10.69 7.20 -16.28
CA ALA A 278 10.78 7.99 -15.05
C ALA A 278 11.79 7.41 -14.06
N VAL A 279 11.83 6.08 -13.92
CA VAL A 279 12.86 5.39 -13.12
C VAL A 279 14.26 5.70 -13.66
N PHE A 280 14.46 5.58 -14.97
CA PHE A 280 15.72 5.91 -15.63
C PHE A 280 16.14 7.37 -15.42
N ALA A 281 15.23 8.32 -15.64
CA ALA A 281 15.53 9.74 -15.48
C ALA A 281 15.86 10.11 -14.03
N LEU A 282 15.11 9.58 -13.06
CA LEU A 282 15.32 9.90 -11.64
C LEU A 282 16.64 9.32 -11.09
N LEU A 283 16.98 8.08 -11.45
CA LEU A 283 18.15 7.39 -10.89
C LEU A 283 19.46 7.68 -11.62
N GLU A 284 19.46 7.75 -12.95
CA GLU A 284 20.69 7.93 -13.76
C GLU A 284 20.97 9.40 -14.11
N HIS A 285 19.95 10.26 -14.02
CA HIS A 285 20.00 11.63 -14.50
C HIS A 285 19.44 12.65 -13.51
N GLU A 286 19.28 12.29 -12.23
CA GLU A 286 18.87 13.21 -11.15
C GLU A 286 17.53 13.93 -11.42
N GLY A 287 16.66 13.30 -12.21
CA GLY A 287 15.38 13.87 -12.63
C GLY A 287 15.46 14.80 -13.86
N ASP A 288 16.61 14.95 -14.51
CA ASP A 288 16.71 15.65 -15.80
C ASP A 288 16.19 14.76 -16.95
N PHE A 289 14.88 14.83 -17.19
CA PHE A 289 14.21 14.09 -18.27
C PHE A 289 14.72 14.46 -19.67
N ARG A 290 15.27 15.67 -19.88
CA ARG A 290 15.81 16.06 -21.20
C ARG A 290 17.14 15.36 -21.44
N ARG A 291 18.03 15.38 -20.44
CA ARG A 291 19.30 14.64 -20.49
C ARG A 291 19.05 13.13 -20.62
N ALA A 292 18.08 12.60 -19.87
CA ALA A 292 17.69 11.19 -19.95
C ALA A 292 17.20 10.80 -21.34
N SER A 293 16.32 11.60 -21.95
CA SER A 293 15.82 11.34 -23.32
C SER A 293 16.96 11.33 -24.36
N ARG A 294 17.94 12.24 -24.25
CA ARG A 294 19.13 12.26 -25.12
C ARG A 294 20.00 11.02 -24.93
N ALA A 295 20.21 10.58 -23.69
CA ALA A 295 20.96 9.37 -23.39
C ALA A 295 20.29 8.13 -23.99
N LEU A 296 18.96 8.01 -23.83
CA LEU A 296 18.18 6.94 -24.45
C LEU A 296 18.27 6.97 -25.98
N HIS A 297 18.23 8.14 -26.61
CA HIS A 297 18.43 8.25 -28.05
C HIS A 297 19.80 7.71 -28.47
N ALA A 298 20.87 8.07 -27.75
CA ALA A 298 22.21 7.54 -28.01
C ALA A 298 22.32 6.02 -27.80
N MET A 299 21.48 5.45 -26.93
CA MET A 299 21.32 4.00 -26.73
C MET A 299 20.42 3.32 -27.79
N GLY A 300 19.96 4.06 -28.80
CA GLY A 300 19.12 3.53 -29.88
C GLY A 300 17.63 3.42 -29.55
N TYR A 301 17.14 4.18 -28.57
CA TYR A 301 15.70 4.32 -28.32
C TYR A 301 15.09 5.45 -29.17
N GLY A 302 13.86 5.22 -29.60
CA GLY A 302 13.14 6.06 -30.56
C GLY A 302 13.40 5.66 -32.01
N THR A 303 12.65 6.23 -32.95
CA THR A 303 12.82 5.94 -34.38
C THR A 303 13.78 6.91 -35.05
N HIS A 304 14.74 6.39 -35.81
CA HIS A 304 15.45 7.18 -36.82
C HIS A 304 14.54 7.34 -38.04
N GLN A 305 14.20 8.57 -38.44
CA GLN A 305 13.73 8.78 -39.80
C GLN A 305 14.91 8.44 -40.71
N THR A 306 14.90 7.24 -41.31
CA THR A 306 15.73 6.98 -42.49
C THR A 306 15.22 7.92 -43.57
N ASN A 307 15.93 9.04 -43.77
CA ASN A 307 15.73 9.86 -44.95
C ASN A 307 15.95 8.93 -46.15
N ARG A 308 14.88 8.48 -46.80
CA ARG A 308 14.98 7.91 -48.14
C ARG A 308 15.49 9.06 -49.00
N LEU A 309 16.80 9.06 -49.27
CA LEU A 309 17.37 9.83 -50.36
C LEU A 309 16.57 9.47 -51.61
N SER A 310 15.67 10.35 -52.02
CA SER A 310 15.06 10.32 -53.34
C SER A 310 16.20 10.43 -54.35
N HIS A 311 16.64 9.30 -54.89
CA HIS A 311 17.41 9.30 -56.13
C HIS A 311 16.46 9.79 -57.22
N SER A 312 16.54 11.08 -57.53
CA SER A 312 16.17 11.57 -58.84
C SER A 312 17.26 11.13 -59.81
N THR A 313 16.93 10.20 -60.69
CA THR A 313 17.59 10.13 -61.99
C THR A 313 16.56 10.51 -63.01
N ASP A 314 16.52 11.83 -63.25
CA ASP A 314 16.11 12.41 -64.51
C ASP A 314 17.33 12.29 -65.44
N GLU A 315 17.26 11.42 -66.43
CA GLU A 315 18.02 11.58 -67.66
C GLU A 315 17.07 11.31 -68.83
N GLY A 316 16.63 12.41 -69.44
CA GLY A 316 15.98 12.40 -70.73
C GLY A 316 16.98 12.39 -71.89
N VAL A 317 16.37 12.27 -73.08
CA VAL A 317 16.83 12.66 -74.43
C VAL A 317 17.40 11.54 -75.33
N SER A 318 16.48 10.97 -76.11
CA SER A 318 16.41 10.97 -77.60
C SER A 318 17.70 10.78 -78.42
N TYR A 319 17.69 9.83 -79.37
CA TYR A 319 17.47 10.12 -80.80
C TYR A 319 17.45 8.87 -81.70
N ARG A 320 16.59 8.97 -82.72
CA ARG A 320 16.39 8.16 -83.95
C ARG A 320 15.45 6.96 -83.87
#